data_AF-A0A1G9N2Q0-F1
#
_entry.id   AF-A0A1G9N2Q0-F1
#
_cell.length_a   1.000
_cell.length_b   1.000
_cell.length_c   1.000
_cell.angle_alpha   90.00
_cell.angle_beta   90.00
_cell.angle_gamma   90.00
#
_symmetry.space_group_name_H-M   'P 1'
#
loop_
_entity.id
_entity.type
_entity.pdbx_description
1 polymer ?
#
loop_
_entity_poly.entity_id
_entity_poly.type
_entity_poly.pdbx_seq_one_letter_code
_entity_poly.pdbx_strand_id
1 'polypeptide(L)'
;MKFKSFLFGAVLSTALTLTAFANNRPFKTAKNIISEFAESHVNTDASKLSKILSKDAILKFTKGEEVLTQNQLSIMKLAKQNDGIVQNCSTNFELIASSEALVLAKVNFIYEDFIIENFITIELDKNQGWQITRINKFFTNAEKPRIITRR
;
A
#
# COMPACT_ATOMS: atom_id res chain seq x y z
N MET A 1 7.53 6.91 -81.73
CA MET A 1 7.08 6.66 -80.34
C MET A 1 8.32 6.41 -79.49
N LYS A 2 8.59 7.25 -78.49
CA LYS A 2 9.82 7.22 -77.67
C LYS A 2 9.54 6.56 -76.32
N PHE A 3 10.35 5.57 -75.94
CA PHE A 3 10.42 4.98 -74.59
C PHE A 3 11.03 5.97 -73.59
N LYS A 4 10.46 6.11 -72.38
CA LYS A 4 11.20 6.29 -71.12
C LYS A 4 10.40 5.74 -69.92
N SER A 5 11.03 4.84 -69.19
CA SER A 5 10.68 4.33 -67.86
C SER A 5 11.09 5.33 -66.76
N PHE A 6 10.81 4.98 -65.48
CA PHE A 6 11.04 5.64 -64.18
C PHE A 6 9.74 6.24 -63.56
N LEU A 7 9.39 6.06 -62.28
CA LEU A 7 10.21 5.79 -61.09
C LEU A 7 9.33 5.13 -60.00
N PHE A 8 9.89 4.13 -59.31
CA PHE A 8 9.32 3.43 -58.14
C PHE A 8 9.13 4.41 -56.96
N GLY A 9 7.90 4.55 -56.45
CA GLY A 9 7.61 5.27 -55.21
C GLY A 9 7.56 4.30 -54.02
N ALA A 10 8.70 4.00 -53.42
CA ALA A 10 8.76 3.29 -52.14
C ALA A 10 8.40 4.26 -51.01
N VAL A 11 7.14 4.25 -50.57
CA VAL A 11 6.73 4.94 -49.34
C VAL A 11 7.16 4.09 -48.16
N LEU A 12 8.27 4.48 -47.55
CA LEU A 12 8.80 3.91 -46.31
C LEU A 12 7.92 4.38 -45.14
N SER A 13 6.85 3.64 -44.85
CA SER A 13 6.05 3.84 -43.64
C SER A 13 6.86 3.38 -42.43
N THR A 14 7.51 4.31 -41.74
CA THR A 14 8.13 4.06 -40.44
C THR A 14 7.01 3.83 -39.41
N ALA A 15 6.69 2.57 -39.15
CA ALA A 15 5.91 2.20 -37.98
C ALA A 15 6.75 2.52 -36.73
N LEU A 16 6.37 3.59 -36.01
CA LEU A 16 6.86 3.84 -34.65
C LEU A 16 6.31 2.73 -33.75
N THR A 17 7.06 1.65 -33.60
CA THR A 17 6.80 0.65 -32.56
C THR A 17 7.19 1.27 -31.23
N LEU A 18 6.19 1.75 -30.48
CA LEU A 18 6.36 2.03 -29.06
C LEU A 18 6.66 0.70 -28.36
N THR A 19 7.94 0.43 -28.10
CA THR A 19 8.36 -0.67 -27.24
C THR A 19 7.98 -0.32 -25.81
N ALA A 20 6.77 -0.74 -25.41
CA ALA A 20 6.41 -0.80 -24.00
C ALA A 20 7.32 -1.85 -23.33
N PHE A 21 8.37 -1.38 -22.64
CA PHE A 21 9.15 -2.25 -21.77
C PHE A 21 8.24 -2.71 -20.64
N ALA A 22 7.73 -3.94 -20.74
CA ALA A 22 7.12 -4.64 -19.62
C ALA A 22 8.21 -4.81 -18.54
N ASN A 23 8.17 -3.95 -17.53
CA ASN A 23 9.04 -4.06 -16.38
C ASN A 23 8.57 -5.30 -15.61
N ASN A 24 9.23 -6.45 -15.83
CA ASN A 24 8.92 -7.77 -15.23
C ASN A 24 9.19 -7.80 -13.71
N ARG A 25 8.69 -6.83 -12.96
CA ARG A 25 8.55 -6.93 -11.51
C ARG A 25 7.22 -7.64 -11.25
N PRO A 26 7.15 -8.66 -10.39
CA PRO A 26 5.87 -9.26 -10.05
C PRO A 26 4.97 -8.14 -9.53
N PHE A 27 3.81 -7.98 -10.19
CA PHE A 27 2.83 -6.96 -9.81
C PHE A 27 2.33 -7.29 -8.40
N LYS A 28 2.71 -6.48 -7.41
CA LYS A 28 2.16 -6.65 -6.06
C LYS A 28 0.68 -6.32 -6.11
N THR A 29 -0.19 -7.26 -5.76
CA THR A 29 -1.61 -6.94 -5.61
C THR A 29 -1.83 -6.15 -4.32
N ALA A 30 -2.96 -5.44 -4.19
CA ALA A 30 -3.33 -4.82 -2.92
C ALA A 30 -3.32 -5.82 -1.75
N LYS A 31 -3.69 -7.10 -1.99
CA LYS A 31 -3.63 -8.16 -0.98
C LYS A 31 -2.19 -8.47 -0.54
N ASN A 32 -1.22 -8.44 -1.46
CA ASN A 32 0.19 -8.58 -1.11
C ASN A 32 0.64 -7.42 -0.21
N ILE A 33 0.20 -6.19 -0.48
CA ILE A 33 0.51 -5.03 0.36
C ILE A 33 -0.05 -5.17 1.78
N ILE A 34 -1.27 -5.70 1.93
CA ILE A 34 -1.87 -5.99 3.24
C ILE A 34 -1.01 -7.01 4.02
N SER A 35 -0.60 -8.10 3.36
CA SER A 35 0.28 -9.12 3.97
C SER A 35 1.62 -8.54 4.38
N GLU A 36 2.26 -7.78 3.49
CA GLU A 36 3.55 -7.16 3.78
C GLU A 36 3.46 -6.13 4.91
N PHE A 37 2.34 -5.40 5.03
CA PHE A 37 2.08 -4.52 6.16
C PHE A 37 2.00 -5.30 7.47
N ALA A 38 1.22 -6.38 7.49
CA ALA A 38 1.10 -7.24 8.66
C ALA A 38 2.45 -7.85 9.07
N GLU A 39 3.19 -8.41 8.11
CA GLU A 39 4.53 -8.97 8.32
C GLU A 39 5.55 -7.92 8.79
N SER A 40 5.47 -6.70 8.25
CA SER A 40 6.36 -5.61 8.66
C SER A 40 6.12 -5.19 10.11
N HIS A 41 4.87 -5.23 10.58
CA HIS A 41 4.57 -4.97 11.99
C HIS A 41 5.03 -6.13 12.87
N VAL A 42 4.70 -7.37 12.52
CA VAL A 42 5.06 -8.57 13.31
C VAL A 42 6.57 -8.68 13.50
N ASN A 43 7.37 -8.37 12.49
CA ASN A 43 8.83 -8.45 12.58
C ASN A 43 9.48 -7.10 12.86
N THR A 44 8.70 -6.02 13.02
CA THR A 44 9.17 -4.62 13.01
C THR A 44 10.17 -4.34 11.88
N ASP A 45 9.91 -4.87 10.69
CA ASP A 45 10.81 -4.75 9.54
C ASP A 45 10.59 -3.39 8.86
N ALA A 46 11.43 -2.41 9.21
CA ALA A 46 11.36 -1.08 8.65
C ALA A 46 11.65 -1.06 7.13
N SER A 47 12.49 -1.98 6.63
CA SER A 47 12.79 -2.08 5.20
C SER A 47 11.54 -2.50 4.43
N LYS A 48 10.82 -3.52 4.91
CA LYS A 48 9.56 -3.99 4.32
C LYS A 48 8.49 -2.91 4.37
N LEU A 49 8.31 -2.25 5.53
CA LEU A 49 7.35 -1.16 5.67
C LEU A 49 7.65 0.00 4.69
N SER A 50 8.93 0.35 4.50
CA SER A 50 9.33 1.43 3.60
C SER A 50 8.98 1.19 2.13
N LYS A 51 8.90 -0.08 1.71
CA LYS A 51 8.62 -0.46 0.32
C LYS A 51 7.14 -0.36 -0.04
N ILE A 52 6.27 -0.32 0.98
CA ILE A 52 4.83 -0.32 0.81
C ILE A 52 4.16 0.97 1.25
N LEU A 53 4.87 1.88 1.92
CA LEU A 53 4.36 3.21 2.26
C LEU A 53 4.60 4.19 1.12
N SER A 54 3.56 4.95 0.77
CA SER A 54 3.73 6.12 -0.10
C SER A 54 4.55 7.20 0.63
N LYS A 55 5.27 8.02 -0.13
CA LYS A 55 6.07 9.14 0.39
C LYS A 55 5.23 10.18 1.13
N ASP A 56 3.96 10.32 0.77
CA ASP A 56 2.97 11.21 1.40
C ASP A 56 2.06 10.49 2.40
N ALA A 57 2.46 9.29 2.84
CA ALA A 57 1.66 8.51 3.77
C ALA A 57 1.44 9.24 5.09
N ILE A 58 0.21 9.17 5.59
CA ILE A 58 -0.19 9.75 6.87
C ILE A 58 -0.73 8.66 7.77
N LEU A 59 -0.18 8.58 8.98
CA LEU A 59 -0.71 7.77 10.07
C LEU A 59 -1.39 8.68 11.08
N LYS A 60 -2.61 8.32 11.48
CA LYS A 60 -3.34 8.96 12.58
C LYS A 60 -3.62 7.94 13.67
N PHE A 61 -3.53 8.37 14.91
CA PHE A 61 -3.89 7.56 16.06
C PHE A 61 -4.34 8.47 17.21
N THR A 62 -5.14 7.93 18.11
CA THR A 62 -5.65 8.67 19.27
C THR A 62 -4.74 8.48 20.48
N LYS A 63 -4.52 9.55 21.23
CA LYS A 63 -3.95 9.53 22.58
C LYS A 63 -4.93 10.26 23.51
N GLY A 64 -5.73 9.49 24.25
CA GLY A 64 -6.87 10.07 24.97
C GLY A 64 -7.87 10.66 23.99
N GLU A 65 -8.18 11.94 24.15
CA GLU A 65 -9.12 12.69 23.29
C GLU A 65 -8.44 13.37 22.08
N GLU A 66 -7.11 13.34 22.02
CA GLU A 66 -6.35 13.97 20.96
C GLU A 66 -6.07 13.02 19.79
N VAL A 67 -6.16 13.52 18.57
CA VAL A 67 -5.69 12.81 17.37
C VAL A 67 -4.28 13.28 17.02
N LEU A 68 -3.31 12.39 17.15
CA LEU A 68 -1.95 12.61 16.72
C LEU A 68 -1.81 12.21 15.25
N THR A 69 -1.04 12.99 14.50
CA THR A 69 -0.77 12.76 13.07
C THR A 69 0.73 12.61 12.86
N GLN A 70 1.13 11.58 12.13
CA GLN A 70 2.50 11.29 11.74
C GLN A 70 2.60 11.23 10.22
N ASN A 71 3.59 11.92 9.67
CA ASN A 71 3.95 11.76 8.27
C ASN A 71 4.83 10.52 8.07
N GLN A 72 5.07 10.17 6.81
CA GLN A 72 5.88 9.01 6.42
C GLN A 72 7.26 8.99 7.11
N LEU A 73 7.94 10.14 7.23
CA LEU A 73 9.25 10.21 7.88
C LEU A 73 9.17 9.87 9.37
N SER A 74 8.15 10.37 10.08
CA SER A 74 7.91 10.03 11.49
C SER A 74 7.55 8.55 11.67
N ILE A 75 6.71 8.00 10.80
CA ILE A 75 6.37 6.57 10.79
C ILE A 75 7.65 5.74 10.64
N MET A 76 8.48 6.06 9.65
CA MET A 76 9.71 5.33 9.39
C MET A 76 10.76 5.51 10.47
N LYS A 77 10.83 6.68 11.12
CA LYS A 77 11.72 6.89 12.26
C LYS A 77 11.37 5.94 13.40
N LEU A 78 10.08 5.83 13.75
CA LEU A 78 9.63 4.91 14.80
C LEU A 78 9.85 3.45 14.42
N ALA A 79 9.57 3.06 13.17
CA ALA A 79 9.83 1.70 12.71
C ALA A 79 11.32 1.34 12.84
N LYS A 80 12.22 2.21 12.39
CA LYS A 80 13.68 2.00 12.50
C LYS A 80 14.20 1.95 13.93
N GLN A 81 13.59 2.70 14.84
CA GLN A 81 13.96 2.67 16.26
C GLN A 81 13.65 1.34 16.94
N ASN A 82 12.73 0.56 16.36
CA ASN A 82 12.26 -0.72 16.91
C ASN A 82 12.64 -1.91 16.00
N ASP A 83 13.51 -1.71 15.00
CA ASP A 83 13.77 -2.67 13.94
C ASP A 83 14.27 -4.02 14.48
N GLY A 84 13.69 -5.12 13.98
CA GLY A 84 14.07 -6.49 14.35
C GLY A 84 13.44 -7.05 15.64
N ILE A 85 12.61 -6.28 16.35
CA ILE A 85 11.81 -6.76 17.49
C ILE A 85 10.60 -7.56 16.99
N VAL A 86 10.58 -8.86 17.26
CA VAL A 86 9.43 -9.71 16.95
C VAL A 86 8.27 -9.43 17.92
N GLN A 87 7.14 -9.02 17.37
CA GLN A 87 5.90 -8.78 18.11
C GLN A 87 5.20 -10.10 18.39
N ASN A 88 4.85 -10.34 19.65
CA ASN A 88 4.03 -11.49 20.04
C ASN A 88 2.53 -11.16 19.86
N CYS A 89 2.08 -11.15 18.61
CA CYS A 89 0.67 -10.93 18.26
C CYS A 89 0.24 -11.86 17.12
N SER A 90 -1.05 -12.14 17.04
CA SER A 90 -1.65 -12.73 15.84
C SER A 90 -2.20 -11.65 14.92
N THR A 91 -2.33 -11.96 13.64
CA THR A 91 -2.81 -11.02 12.63
C THR A 91 -4.06 -11.55 11.95
N ASN A 92 -5.03 -10.66 11.72
CA ASN A 92 -6.12 -10.91 10.79
C ASN A 92 -6.35 -9.65 9.93
N PHE A 93 -6.97 -9.85 8.78
CA PHE A 93 -7.35 -8.74 7.92
C PHE A 93 -8.68 -8.99 7.22
N GLU A 94 -9.36 -7.89 6.91
CA GLU A 94 -10.63 -7.85 6.20
C GLU A 94 -10.55 -6.79 5.11
N LEU A 95 -11.04 -7.12 3.91
CA LEU A 95 -11.19 -6.16 2.82
C LEU A 95 -12.55 -5.46 2.98
N ILE A 96 -12.55 -4.17 3.28
CA ILE A 96 -13.79 -3.40 3.49
C ILE A 96 -14.36 -2.94 2.16
N ALA A 97 -13.50 -2.41 1.28
CA ALA A 97 -13.88 -1.93 -0.04
C ALA A 97 -12.69 -2.04 -1.01
N SER A 98 -13.00 -2.23 -2.29
CA SER A 98 -11.99 -2.36 -3.34
C SER A 98 -12.50 -1.84 -4.68
N SER A 99 -11.62 -1.23 -5.44
CA SER A 99 -11.74 -0.91 -6.86
C SER A 99 -10.44 -1.25 -7.58
N GLU A 100 -10.32 -0.88 -8.85
CA GLU A 100 -9.10 -1.10 -9.65
C GLU A 100 -7.88 -0.32 -9.15
N ALA A 101 -8.09 0.80 -8.45
CA ALA A 101 -7.01 1.70 -8.04
C ALA A 101 -7.05 2.14 -6.56
N LEU A 102 -8.06 1.70 -5.80
CA LEU A 102 -8.25 2.07 -4.40
C LEU A 102 -8.76 0.89 -3.59
N VAL A 103 -8.13 0.64 -2.45
CA VAL A 103 -8.52 -0.42 -1.51
C VAL A 103 -8.55 0.15 -0.09
N LEU A 104 -9.60 -0.22 0.65
CA LEU A 104 -9.71 0.00 2.08
C LEU A 104 -9.73 -1.36 2.78
N ALA A 105 -8.81 -1.57 3.72
CA ALA A 105 -8.71 -2.80 4.48
C ALA A 105 -8.60 -2.52 5.98
N LYS A 106 -9.13 -3.43 6.79
CA LYS A 106 -8.89 -3.51 8.23
C LYS A 106 -7.81 -4.55 8.49
N VAL A 107 -6.78 -4.19 9.26
CA VAL A 107 -5.71 -5.11 9.70
C VAL A 107 -5.60 -5.01 11.21
N ASN A 108 -5.81 -6.12 11.91
CA ASN A 108 -5.71 -6.16 13.36
C ASN A 108 -4.44 -6.89 13.79
N PHE A 109 -3.75 -6.29 14.76
CA PHE A 109 -2.72 -6.95 15.55
C PHE A 109 -3.32 -7.28 16.91
N ILE A 110 -3.53 -8.57 17.16
CA ILE A 110 -4.22 -9.08 18.35
C ILE A 110 -3.17 -9.56 19.34
N TYR A 111 -3.04 -8.81 20.43
CA TYR A 111 -2.27 -9.17 21.61
C TYR A 111 -3.20 -9.76 22.67
N GLU A 112 -2.63 -10.25 23.77
CA GLU A 112 -3.39 -10.86 24.87
C GLU A 112 -4.48 -9.92 25.43
N ASP A 113 -4.11 -8.68 25.75
CA ASP A 113 -5.02 -7.74 26.43
C ASP A 113 -5.70 -6.73 25.48
N PHE A 114 -5.13 -6.50 24.31
CA PHE A 114 -5.55 -5.42 23.42
C PHE A 114 -5.38 -5.77 21.94
N ILE A 115 -6.13 -5.05 21.12
CA ILE A 115 -6.09 -5.12 19.67
C ILE A 115 -5.70 -3.76 19.13
N ILE A 116 -4.68 -3.74 18.27
CA ILE A 116 -4.37 -2.59 17.44
C ILE A 116 -5.10 -2.76 16.11
N GLU A 117 -6.19 -2.00 15.92
CA GLU A 117 -6.95 -2.00 14.67
C GLU A 117 -6.38 -0.94 13.74
N ASN A 118 -6.07 -1.32 12.49
CA ASN A 118 -5.56 -0.39 11.48
C ASN A 118 -6.50 -0.41 10.29
N PHE A 119 -7.09 0.75 9.98
CA PHE A 119 -7.79 0.97 8.73
C PHE A 119 -6.81 1.59 7.75
N ILE A 120 -6.38 0.79 6.76
CA ILE A 120 -5.39 1.18 5.79
C ILE A 120 -6.04 1.48 4.45
N THR A 121 -5.65 2.61 3.86
CA THR A 121 -5.99 2.98 2.49
C THR A 121 -4.79 2.68 1.62
N ILE A 122 -5.02 1.87 0.58
CA ILE A 122 -4.01 1.45 -0.39
C ILE A 122 -4.44 2.00 -1.74
N GLU A 123 -3.55 2.73 -2.40
CA GLU A 123 -3.78 3.35 -3.68
C GLU A 123 -2.78 2.84 -4.70
N LEU A 124 -3.24 2.72 -5.94
CA LEU A 124 -2.38 2.43 -7.08
C LEU A 124 -1.69 3.74 -7.52
N ASP A 125 -0.37 3.78 -7.45
CA ASP A 125 0.38 4.95 -7.91
C ASP A 125 0.37 5.08 -9.45
N LYS A 126 0.88 6.21 -9.96
CA LYS A 126 0.97 6.47 -11.41
C LYS A 126 1.84 5.46 -12.17
N ASN A 127 2.70 4.72 -11.48
CA ASN A 127 3.57 3.69 -12.03
C ASN A 127 2.99 2.29 -11.85
N GLN A 128 1.70 2.18 -11.51
CA GLN A 128 1.01 0.91 -11.29
C GLN A 128 1.57 0.13 -10.07
N GLY A 129 2.12 0.84 -9.08
CA GLY A 129 2.57 0.28 -7.81
C GLY A 129 1.58 0.55 -6.68
N TRP A 130 1.05 -0.49 -6.05
CA TRP A 130 0.20 -0.35 -4.88
C TRP A 130 1.00 0.12 -3.65
N GLN A 131 0.51 1.16 -2.98
CA GLN A 131 1.13 1.73 -1.78
C GLN A 131 0.08 2.14 -0.75
N ILE A 132 0.43 2.06 0.52
CA ILE A 132 -0.38 2.57 1.63
C ILE A 132 -0.20 4.08 1.70
N THR A 133 -1.31 4.82 1.59
CA THR A 133 -1.35 6.29 1.68
C THR A 133 -1.89 6.75 3.03
N ARG A 134 -2.77 5.98 3.67
CA ARG A 134 -3.36 6.33 4.97
C ARG A 134 -3.38 5.14 5.90
N ILE A 135 -3.09 5.39 7.17
CA ILE A 135 -3.26 4.44 8.26
C ILE A 135 -4.02 5.15 9.39
N ASN A 136 -5.23 4.70 9.70
CA ASN A 136 -5.94 5.13 10.90
C ASN A 136 -5.87 4.01 11.92
N LYS A 137 -5.11 4.24 12.99
CA LYS A 137 -4.81 3.27 14.03
C LYS A 137 -5.64 3.53 15.27
N PHE A 138 -6.27 2.48 15.78
CA PHE A 138 -7.07 2.48 17.00
C PHE A 138 -6.55 1.41 17.95
N PHE A 139 -6.73 1.66 19.24
CA PHE A 139 -6.43 0.71 20.31
C PHE A 139 -7.74 0.33 20.97
N THR A 140 -8.04 -0.97 20.98
CA THR A 140 -9.26 -1.51 21.59
C THR A 140 -8.88 -2.62 22.56
N ASN A 141 -9.68 -2.85 23.59
CA ASN A 141 -9.47 -3.97 24.50
C ASN A 141 -9.98 -5.24 23.84
N ALA A 142 -9.32 -6.37 24.06
CA ALA A 142 -9.71 -7.66 23.47
C ALA A 142 -11.14 -8.09 23.83
N GLU A 143 -11.70 -7.59 24.94
CA GLU A 143 -13.00 -8.02 25.48
C GLU A 143 -14.22 -7.17 25.08
N LYS A 144 -14.11 -6.05 24.34
CA LYS A 144 -15.30 -5.22 24.03
C LYS A 144 -15.32 -4.68 22.59
N PRO A 145 -16.19 -5.21 21.71
CA PRO A 145 -16.57 -4.48 20.50
C PRO A 145 -17.31 -3.21 20.93
N ARG A 146 -16.83 -2.03 20.50
CA ARG A 146 -17.63 -0.81 20.58
C ARG A 146 -18.76 -0.93 19.55
N ILE A 147 -19.90 -1.48 19.98
CA ILE A 147 -21.14 -1.42 19.20
C ILE A 147 -21.56 0.04 19.16
N ILE A 148 -21.36 0.69 18.01
CA ILE A 148 -21.98 1.99 17.73
C ILE A 148 -23.46 1.69 17.48
N THR A 149 -24.26 1.75 18.54
CA THR A 149 -25.72 1.84 18.39
C THR A 149 -26.01 3.22 17.79
N ARG A 150 -26.57 3.24 16.57
CA ARG A 150 -27.20 4.45 16.03
C ARG A 150 -28.31 4.87 17.02
N ARG A 151 -28.18 6.05 17.61
CA ARG A 151 -29.33 6.76 18.18
C ARG A 151 -30.09 7.45 17.05
#